data_AF-A0A367JPU9-F1
#
_entry.id   AF-A0A367JPU9-F1
#
_cell.length_a   1.000
_cell.length_b   1.000
_cell.length_c   1.000
_cell.angle_alpha   90.00
_cell.angle_beta   90.00
_cell.angle_gamma   90.00
#
_symmetry.space_group_name_H-M   'P 1'
#
loop_
_entity.id
_entity.type
_entity.pdbx_description
1 polymer ?
#
loop_
_entity_poly.entity_id
_entity_poly.type
_entity_poly.pdbx_seq_one_letter_code
_entity_poly.pdbx_strand_id
1 'polypeptide(L)'
;MAGMNKSGNYSGELQAGVMASHIAGEYSYKLPHQGKLQVSCTLSTQGGISASVGSDHKVTKHARIGFTLECGLALGVIVKFRVSRLGQKVSVPIILSPEFDLKLVLFGAVVPATVAIVVDQWILKPIRRQRIEEKVQQLREQHKEYLENRKREALDAQSLMEDVAKRKQRQEENNNGLVIVKAIYGNMNKESEQIDVTVVIQTLVHESRLTIPSGHSKTHILGFYDPCLGEKKQLMVEYRYRHRLHQVTVDDQSPLLCPMEAHLV
;
A
#
# COMPACT_ATOMS: atom_id res chain seq x y z
N MET A 1 -20.01 4.90 12.09
CA MET A 1 -20.38 3.72 11.27
C MET A 1 -20.18 4.07 9.80
N ALA A 2 -19.50 3.18 9.08
CA ALA A 2 -18.88 3.40 7.78
C ALA A 2 -19.89 3.71 6.66
N GLY A 3 -19.59 4.72 5.83
CA GLY A 3 -20.34 5.00 4.61
C GLY A 3 -20.28 3.82 3.65
N MET A 4 -21.43 3.19 3.43
CA MET A 4 -21.63 2.19 2.38
C MET A 4 -21.14 2.74 1.04
N ASN A 5 -20.06 2.15 0.53
CA ASN A 5 -19.55 2.35 -0.83
C ASN A 5 -20.64 1.98 -1.84
N LYS A 6 -21.44 2.95 -2.30
CA LYS A 6 -22.31 2.79 -3.48
C LYS A 6 -21.41 2.53 -4.69
N SER A 7 -21.26 1.27 -5.03
CA SER A 7 -20.35 0.75 -6.06
C SER A 7 -20.92 0.81 -7.47
N GLY A 8 -22.23 1.06 -7.64
CA GLY A 8 -22.90 1.12 -8.94
C GLY A 8 -23.84 2.31 -9.10
N ASN A 9 -23.87 2.90 -10.30
CA ASN A 9 -24.85 3.88 -10.76
C ASN A 9 -25.64 3.27 -11.93
N TYR A 10 -26.94 3.53 -11.99
CA TYR A 10 -27.81 3.17 -13.11
C TYR A 10 -28.37 4.45 -13.73
N SER A 11 -28.34 4.56 -15.06
CA SER A 11 -28.96 5.62 -15.85
C SER A 11 -29.92 4.98 -16.86
N GLY A 12 -31.10 5.58 -17.03
CA GLY A 12 -32.06 5.20 -18.07
C GLY A 12 -32.48 6.44 -18.82
N GLU A 13 -32.46 6.40 -20.14
CA GLU A 13 -32.89 7.48 -21.02
C GLU A 13 -33.92 6.95 -22.01
N LEU A 14 -35.02 7.69 -22.16
CA LEU A 14 -36.08 7.39 -23.11
C LEU A 14 -36.32 8.64 -23.94
N GLN A 15 -36.00 8.56 -25.23
CA GLN A 15 -36.29 9.63 -26.18
C GLN A 15 -37.31 9.11 -27.20
N ALA A 16 -38.44 9.80 -27.31
CA ALA A 16 -39.46 9.53 -28.33
C ALA A 16 -39.53 10.74 -29.27
N GLY A 17 -39.19 10.53 -30.55
CA GLY A 17 -39.17 11.58 -31.56
C GLY A 17 -39.64 11.05 -32.91
N VAL A 18 -40.22 11.93 -33.74
CA VAL A 18 -40.79 11.58 -35.05
C VAL A 18 -39.74 10.99 -36.01
N MET A 19 -38.47 11.40 -35.86
CA MET A 19 -37.35 10.93 -36.69
C MET A 19 -36.52 9.81 -36.03
N ALA A 20 -36.39 9.81 -34.71
CA ALA A 20 -35.65 8.79 -33.98
C ALA A 20 -36.24 8.62 -32.57
N SER A 21 -36.57 7.37 -32.23
CA SER A 21 -36.95 6.96 -30.88
C SER A 21 -35.88 6.01 -30.37
N HIS A 22 -35.41 6.22 -29.14
CA HIS A 22 -34.46 5.30 -28.51
C HIS A 22 -34.73 5.11 -27.02
N ILE A 23 -34.42 3.90 -26.55
CA ILE A 23 -34.43 3.50 -25.15
C ILE A 23 -32.99 3.11 -24.81
N ALA A 24 -32.38 3.82 -23.87
CA ALA A 24 -31.03 3.56 -23.39
C ALA A 24 -31.07 3.14 -21.92
N GLY A 25 -30.35 2.06 -21.58
CA GLY A 25 -29.99 1.72 -20.21
C GLY A 25 -28.47 1.74 -20.07
N GLU A 26 -27.95 2.37 -19.03
CA GLU A 26 -26.54 2.39 -18.70
C GLU A 26 -26.32 1.96 -17.24
N TYR A 27 -25.32 1.11 -17.03
CA TYR A 27 -24.86 0.65 -15.75
C TYR A 27 -23.37 0.95 -15.58
N SER A 28 -23.04 1.75 -14.59
CA SER A 28 -21.68 2.16 -14.26
C SER A 28 -21.23 1.55 -12.93
N TYR A 29 -20.22 0.69 -12.94
CA TYR A 29 -19.65 0.05 -11.75
C TYR A 29 -18.23 0.57 -11.45
N LYS A 30 -17.95 0.97 -10.20
CA LYS A 30 -16.64 1.49 -9.78
C LYS A 30 -15.77 0.35 -9.21
N LEU A 31 -14.61 0.10 -9.83
CA LEU A 31 -13.65 -0.90 -9.38
C LEU A 31 -12.69 -0.34 -8.31
N PRO A 32 -12.18 -1.20 -7.41
CA PRO A 32 -11.26 -0.81 -6.33
C PRO A 32 -9.89 -0.27 -6.82
N HIS A 33 -9.53 -0.42 -8.10
CA HIS A 33 -8.26 0.04 -8.68
C HIS A 33 -8.40 1.31 -9.56
N GLN A 34 -9.20 2.30 -9.13
CA GLN A 34 -9.44 3.54 -9.89
C GLN A 34 -9.97 3.33 -11.33
N GLY A 35 -10.60 2.17 -11.57
CA GLY A 35 -11.30 1.83 -12.80
C GLY A 35 -12.80 2.08 -12.67
N LYS A 36 -13.48 2.45 -13.76
CA LYS A 36 -14.94 2.44 -13.86
C LYS A 36 -15.34 1.59 -15.06
N LEU A 37 -16.15 0.57 -14.86
CA LEU A 37 -16.80 -0.17 -15.93
C LEU A 37 -18.14 0.51 -16.25
N GLN A 38 -18.42 0.72 -17.53
CA GLN A 38 -19.66 1.27 -18.05
C GLN A 38 -20.23 0.25 -19.03
N VAL A 39 -21.45 -0.21 -18.80
CA VAL A 39 -22.17 -1.10 -19.71
C VAL A 39 -23.43 -0.36 -20.14
N SER A 40 -23.62 -0.14 -21.44
CA SER A 40 -24.84 0.48 -21.95
C SER A 40 -25.52 -0.39 -23.00
N CYS A 41 -26.84 -0.32 -23.06
CA CYS A 41 -27.65 -0.95 -24.09
C CYS A 41 -28.63 0.10 -24.61
N THR A 42 -28.63 0.34 -25.92
CA THR A 42 -29.48 1.31 -26.60
C THR A 42 -30.27 0.59 -27.69
N LEU A 43 -31.60 0.67 -27.59
CA LEU A 43 -32.55 0.21 -28.60
C LEU A 43 -33.07 1.43 -29.33
N SER A 44 -32.78 1.56 -30.63
CA SER A 44 -33.21 2.70 -31.44
C SER A 44 -34.01 2.23 -32.67
N THR A 45 -34.99 3.02 -33.09
CA THR A 45 -35.80 2.72 -34.28
C THR A 45 -35.03 2.82 -35.59
N GLN A 46 -33.99 3.65 -35.65
CA GLN A 46 -33.19 3.87 -36.87
C GLN A 46 -31.88 3.06 -36.91
N GLY A 47 -31.27 2.79 -35.74
CA GLY A 47 -29.98 2.12 -35.61
C GLY A 47 -30.04 0.71 -35.00
N GLY A 48 -31.24 0.20 -34.72
CA GLY A 48 -31.45 -1.12 -34.12
C GLY A 48 -30.93 -1.21 -32.69
N ILE A 49 -30.49 -2.41 -32.29
CA ILE A 49 -29.90 -2.69 -30.98
C ILE A 49 -28.40 -2.43 -31.05
N SER A 50 -27.90 -1.63 -30.12
CA SER A 50 -26.47 -1.51 -29.83
C SER A 50 -26.18 -1.69 -28.34
N ALA A 51 -25.13 -2.45 -28.04
CA ALA A 51 -24.57 -2.59 -26.71
C ALA A 51 -23.19 -1.93 -26.68
N SER A 52 -22.82 -1.35 -25.55
CA SER A 52 -21.47 -0.83 -25.34
C SER A 52 -20.90 -1.29 -24.01
N VAL A 53 -19.60 -1.54 -23.99
CA VAL A 53 -18.83 -1.91 -22.81
C VAL A 53 -17.59 -1.04 -22.79
N GLY A 54 -17.47 -0.20 -21.76
CA GLY A 54 -16.35 0.68 -21.55
C GLY A 54 -15.66 0.49 -20.21
N SER A 55 -14.38 0.82 -20.16
CA SER A 55 -13.57 0.88 -18.96
C SER A 55 -12.79 2.20 -18.93
N ASP A 56 -13.02 3.03 -17.92
CA ASP A 56 -12.21 4.23 -17.66
C ASP A 56 -11.18 3.92 -16.56
N HIS A 57 -9.90 4.03 -16.87
CA HIS A 57 -8.79 3.81 -15.95
C HIS A 57 -8.03 5.10 -15.65
N LYS A 58 -7.83 5.41 -14.36
CA LYS A 58 -7.05 6.58 -13.94
C LYS A 58 -5.56 6.22 -13.87
N VAL A 59 -4.78 6.70 -14.84
CA VAL A 59 -3.35 6.38 -14.94
C VAL A 59 -2.46 7.34 -14.14
N THR A 60 -2.85 8.62 -14.05
CA THR A 60 -2.14 9.63 -13.22
C THR A 60 -3.12 10.55 -12.48
N LYS A 61 -2.62 11.49 -11.67
CA LYS A 61 -3.47 12.50 -11.00
C LYS A 61 -4.33 13.31 -11.99
N HIS A 62 -3.81 13.55 -13.20
CA HIS A 62 -4.43 14.43 -14.20
C HIS A 62 -4.74 13.76 -15.54
N ALA A 63 -4.47 12.45 -15.70
CA ALA A 63 -4.77 11.70 -16.92
C ALA A 63 -5.69 10.51 -16.65
N ARG A 64 -6.75 10.39 -17.44
CA ARG A 64 -7.63 9.21 -17.50
C ARG A 64 -7.61 8.65 -18.92
N ILE A 65 -7.48 7.34 -19.01
CA ILE A 65 -7.55 6.60 -20.26
C ILE A 65 -8.81 5.75 -20.19
N GLY A 66 -9.72 5.99 -21.13
CA GLY A 66 -10.96 5.28 -21.32
C GLY A 66 -10.89 4.42 -22.56
N PHE A 67 -11.47 3.24 -22.44
CA PHE A 67 -11.68 2.30 -23.52
C PHE A 67 -13.20 2.09 -23.63
N THR A 68 -13.77 2.07 -24.83
CA THR A 68 -15.20 1.79 -25.02
C THR A 68 -15.38 0.98 -26.30
N LEU A 69 -15.92 -0.22 -26.17
CA LEU A 69 -16.35 -1.07 -27.25
C LEU A 69 -17.85 -0.83 -27.47
N GLU A 70 -18.24 -0.39 -28.66
CA GLU A 70 -19.63 -0.28 -29.08
C GLU A 70 -19.89 -1.34 -30.16
N CYS A 71 -20.93 -2.15 -29.98
CA CYS A 71 -21.39 -3.12 -30.96
C CYS A 71 -22.86 -2.89 -31.27
N GLY A 72 -23.21 -2.77 -32.55
CA GLY A 72 -24.61 -2.58 -32.97
C GLY A 72 -24.91 -3.29 -34.28
N LEU A 73 -26.15 -3.76 -34.43
CA LEU A 73 -26.58 -4.48 -35.62
C LEU A 73 -26.47 -3.63 -36.90
N ALA A 74 -26.69 -2.32 -36.80
CA ALA A 74 -26.54 -1.37 -37.92
C ALA A 74 -25.24 -0.54 -37.87
N LEU A 75 -24.53 -0.54 -36.73
CA LEU A 75 -23.36 0.30 -36.46
C LEU A 75 -22.03 -0.47 -36.49
N GLY A 76 -22.09 -1.81 -36.61
CA GLY A 76 -20.92 -2.67 -36.61
C GLY A 76 -20.21 -2.73 -35.26
N VAL A 77 -18.89 -2.95 -35.29
CA VAL A 77 -18.02 -2.98 -34.09
C VAL A 77 -17.08 -1.79 -34.12
N ILE A 78 -17.20 -0.91 -33.13
CA ILE A 78 -16.41 0.31 -32.99
C ILE A 78 -15.67 0.29 -31.65
N VAL A 79 -14.37 0.54 -31.68
CA VAL A 79 -13.54 0.70 -30.50
C VAL A 79 -13.17 2.16 -30.35
N LYS A 80 -13.58 2.81 -29.25
CA LYS A 80 -13.24 4.19 -28.93
C LYS A 80 -12.16 4.24 -27.85
N PHE A 81 -11.01 4.82 -28.19
CA PHE A 81 -9.96 5.16 -27.25
C PHE A 81 -10.13 6.61 -26.80
N ARG A 82 -10.36 6.83 -25.52
CA ARG A 82 -10.60 8.15 -24.91
C ARG A 82 -9.44 8.51 -24.00
N VAL A 83 -8.74 9.60 -24.27
CA VAL A 83 -7.71 10.13 -23.38
C VAL A 83 -8.16 11.50 -22.89
N SER A 84 -8.27 11.67 -21.57
CA SER A 84 -8.54 12.97 -20.97
C SER A 84 -7.36 13.44 -20.13
N ARG A 85 -6.79 14.61 -20.45
CA ARG A 85 -5.71 15.26 -19.70
C ARG A 85 -5.99 16.76 -19.57
N LEU A 86 -5.97 17.28 -18.34
CA LEU A 86 -6.06 18.72 -18.04
C LEU A 86 -7.22 19.47 -18.75
N GLY A 87 -8.40 18.85 -18.83
CA GLY A 87 -9.59 19.45 -19.46
C GLY A 87 -9.77 19.12 -20.94
N GLN A 88 -8.74 18.60 -21.63
CA GLN A 88 -8.85 18.15 -23.01
C GLN A 88 -9.29 16.67 -23.05
N LYS A 89 -10.31 16.35 -23.85
CA LYS A 89 -10.81 15.00 -24.07
C LYS A 89 -10.62 14.65 -25.54
N VAL A 90 -9.64 13.80 -25.84
CA VAL A 90 -9.38 13.27 -27.17
C VAL A 90 -10.02 11.90 -27.26
N SER A 91 -10.87 11.65 -28.25
CA SER A 91 -11.44 10.33 -28.52
C SER A 91 -11.16 9.91 -29.95
N VAL A 92 -10.47 8.79 -30.13
CA VAL A 92 -10.16 8.20 -31.43
C VAL A 92 -11.06 6.97 -31.61
N PRO A 93 -12.09 7.03 -32.48
CA PRO A 93 -12.89 5.87 -32.85
C PRO A 93 -12.18 5.05 -33.94
N ILE A 94 -11.99 3.76 -33.69
CA ILE A 94 -11.48 2.78 -34.65
C ILE A 94 -12.65 1.86 -35.01
N ILE A 95 -13.08 1.92 -36.26
CA ILE A 95 -14.15 1.07 -36.77
C ILE A 95 -13.51 -0.25 -37.21
N LEU A 96 -13.85 -1.36 -36.54
CA LEU A 96 -13.30 -2.68 -36.83
C LEU A 96 -14.03 -3.38 -37.98
N SER A 97 -15.37 -3.30 -37.98
CA SER A 97 -16.20 -3.91 -39.00
C SER A 97 -17.54 -3.17 -39.10
N PRO A 98 -18.09 -2.96 -40.32
CA PRO A 98 -19.45 -2.46 -40.52
C PRO A 98 -20.53 -3.53 -40.25
N GLU A 99 -20.16 -4.82 -40.25
CA GLU A 99 -21.05 -5.94 -39.94
C GLU A 99 -20.80 -6.49 -38.53
N PHE A 100 -21.84 -7.06 -37.92
CA PHE A 100 -21.73 -7.69 -36.60
C PHE A 100 -21.01 -9.04 -36.71
N ASP A 101 -19.75 -9.08 -36.29
CA ASP A 101 -18.99 -10.32 -36.10
C ASP A 101 -18.62 -10.50 -34.62
N LEU A 102 -19.13 -11.58 -34.02
CA LEU A 102 -18.86 -11.96 -32.63
C LEU A 102 -17.36 -12.14 -32.36
N LYS A 103 -16.59 -12.62 -33.34
CA LYS A 103 -15.13 -12.81 -33.19
C LYS A 103 -14.43 -11.47 -33.02
N LEU A 104 -14.80 -10.46 -33.81
CA LEU A 104 -14.23 -9.11 -33.73
C LEU A 104 -14.65 -8.38 -32.45
N VAL A 105 -15.85 -8.63 -31.94
CA VAL A 105 -16.28 -8.15 -30.62
C VAL A 105 -15.40 -8.73 -29.51
N LEU A 106 -15.14 -10.05 -29.54
CA LEU A 106 -14.29 -10.71 -28.56
C LEU A 106 -12.84 -10.22 -28.62
N PHE A 107 -12.23 -10.15 -29.80
CA PHE A 107 -10.88 -9.61 -29.95
C PHE A 107 -10.81 -8.14 -29.56
N GLY A 108 -11.82 -7.34 -29.93
CA GLY A 108 -11.94 -5.93 -29.58
C GLY A 108 -12.00 -5.70 -28.07
N ALA A 109 -12.60 -6.60 -27.29
CA ALA A 109 -12.61 -6.51 -25.82
C ALA A 109 -11.33 -7.08 -25.19
N VAL A 110 -10.88 -8.25 -25.63
CA VAL A 110 -9.81 -9.02 -24.98
C VAL A 110 -8.43 -8.42 -25.25
N VAL A 111 -8.15 -7.98 -26.47
CA VAL A 111 -6.82 -7.45 -26.83
C VAL A 111 -6.49 -6.16 -26.06
N PRO A 112 -7.37 -5.14 -25.99
CA PRO A 112 -7.07 -3.93 -25.22
C PRO A 112 -7.01 -4.16 -23.71
N ALA A 113 -7.83 -5.08 -23.18
CA ALA A 113 -7.80 -5.45 -21.76
C ALA A 113 -6.49 -6.15 -21.37
N THR A 114 -6.04 -7.11 -22.18
CA THR A 114 -4.78 -7.83 -21.94
C THR A 114 -3.57 -6.90 -22.05
N VAL A 115 -3.53 -6.03 -23.07
CA VAL A 115 -2.48 -5.00 -23.21
C VAL A 115 -2.45 -4.07 -22.00
N ALA A 116 -3.61 -3.61 -21.51
CA ALA A 116 -3.67 -2.74 -20.33
C ALA A 116 -3.10 -3.42 -19.07
N ILE A 117 -3.41 -4.70 -18.86
CA ILE A 117 -2.88 -5.47 -17.72
C ILE A 117 -1.37 -5.66 -17.82
N VAL A 118 -0.86 -6.05 -18.99
CA VAL A 118 0.58 -6.25 -19.22
C VAL A 118 1.35 -4.95 -18.99
N VAL A 119 0.90 -3.84 -19.58
CA VAL A 119 1.57 -2.54 -19.41
C VAL A 119 1.57 -2.07 -17.96
N ASP A 120 0.46 -2.22 -17.24
CA ASP A 120 0.40 -1.83 -15.82
C ASP A 120 1.32 -2.68 -14.96
N GLN A 121 1.33 -4.00 -15.16
CA GLN A 121 2.12 -4.91 -14.33
C GLN A 121 3.62 -4.87 -14.64
N TRP A 122 4.01 -4.86 -15.91
CA TRP A 122 5.42 -4.98 -16.32
C TRP A 122 6.15 -3.66 -16.44
N ILE A 123 5.49 -2.57 -16.83
CA ILE A 123 6.19 -1.30 -17.12
C ILE A 123 5.91 -0.26 -16.03
N LEU A 124 4.63 -0.07 -15.68
CA LEU A 124 4.26 1.01 -14.76
C LEU A 124 4.62 0.72 -13.30
N LYS A 125 4.41 -0.51 -12.82
CA LYS A 125 4.77 -0.91 -11.45
C LYS A 125 6.26 -0.77 -11.13
N PRO A 126 7.22 -1.26 -11.94
CA PRO A 126 8.65 -1.12 -11.59
C PRO A 126 9.11 0.34 -11.59
N ILE A 127 8.70 1.15 -12.58
CA ILE A 127 9.08 2.57 -12.66
C ILE A 127 8.54 3.35 -11.46
N ARG A 128 7.32 3.04 -10.99
CA ARG A 128 6.74 3.70 -9.81
C ARG A 128 7.51 3.34 -8.53
N ARG A 129 7.96 2.10 -8.38
CA ARG A 129 8.75 1.67 -7.22
C ARG A 129 10.08 2.41 -7.16
N GLN A 130 10.81 2.46 -8.27
CA GLN A 130 12.08 3.19 -8.37
C GLN A 130 11.95 4.66 -7.98
N ARG A 131 10.93 5.37 -8.48
CA ARG A 131 10.69 6.78 -8.09
C ARG A 131 10.34 6.98 -6.63
N ILE A 132 9.73 5.98 -5.97
CA ILE A 132 9.44 6.06 -4.54
C ILE A 132 10.74 5.86 -3.77
N GLU A 133 11.55 4.87 -4.14
CA GLU A 133 12.84 4.59 -3.53
C GLU A 133 13.81 5.77 -3.69
N GLU A 134 13.93 6.36 -4.88
CA GLU A 134 14.73 7.58 -5.13
C GLU A 134 14.31 8.74 -4.24
N LYS A 135 13.00 8.96 -4.05
CA LYS A 135 12.50 10.02 -3.17
C LYS A 135 12.82 9.73 -1.70
N VAL A 136 12.74 8.47 -1.28
CA VAL A 136 13.14 8.05 0.07
C VAL A 136 14.64 8.27 0.25
N GLN A 137 15.46 7.95 -0.75
CA GLN A 137 16.91 8.18 -0.71
C GLN A 137 17.25 9.67 -0.65
N GLN A 138 16.63 10.51 -1.49
CA GLN A 138 16.81 11.96 -1.45
C GLN A 138 16.43 12.55 -0.08
N LEU A 139 15.33 12.08 0.51
CA LEU A 139 14.93 12.47 1.87
C LEU A 139 15.96 12.02 2.92
N ARG A 140 16.53 10.81 2.77
CA ARG A 140 17.60 10.31 3.66
C ARG A 140 18.87 11.16 3.54
N GLU A 141 19.26 11.53 2.33
CA GLU A 141 20.42 12.40 2.09
C GLU A 141 20.24 13.78 2.71
N GLN A 142 19.07 14.39 2.51
CA GLN A 142 18.72 15.68 3.10
C GLN A 142 18.76 15.67 4.63
N HIS A 143 18.42 14.53 5.24
CA HIS A 143 18.38 14.36 6.70
C HIS A 143 19.60 13.63 7.27
N LYS A 144 20.69 13.47 6.50
CA LYS A 144 21.85 12.69 6.93
C LYS A 144 22.50 13.26 8.18
N GLU A 145 22.73 14.58 8.22
CA GLU A 145 23.33 15.25 9.38
C GLU A 145 22.46 15.10 10.64
N TYR A 146 21.13 15.19 10.48
CA TYR A 146 20.19 14.98 11.57
C TYR A 146 20.29 13.54 12.13
N LEU A 147 20.36 12.54 11.24
CA LEU A 147 20.50 11.13 11.65
C LEU A 147 21.85 10.86 12.33
N GLU A 148 22.93 11.46 11.84
CA GLU A 148 24.26 11.32 12.46
C GLU A 148 24.29 11.91 13.87
N ASN A 149 23.69 13.10 14.06
CA ASN A 149 23.61 13.71 15.39
C ASN A 149 22.78 12.85 16.35
N ARG A 150 21.61 12.36 15.92
CA ARG A 150 20.76 11.46 16.72
C ARG A 150 21.46 10.15 17.07
N LYS A 151 22.25 9.61 16.15
CA LYS A 151 23.06 8.41 16.39
C LYS A 151 24.12 8.67 17.46
N ARG A 152 24.83 9.80 17.39
CA ARG A 152 25.82 10.17 18.42
C ARG A 152 25.16 10.35 19.78
N GLU A 153 24.07 11.10 19.86
CA GLU A 153 23.29 11.29 21.09
C GLU A 153 22.85 9.95 21.71
N ALA A 154 22.39 9.02 20.89
CA ALA A 154 21.96 7.70 21.35
C ALA A 154 23.14 6.85 21.86
N LEU A 155 24.28 6.85 21.15
CA LEU A 155 25.47 6.11 21.58
C LEU A 155 26.06 6.68 22.89
N ASP A 156 26.09 8.01 23.01
CA ASP A 156 26.54 8.67 24.24
C ASP A 156 25.60 8.30 25.40
N ALA A 157 24.28 8.34 25.20
CA ALA A 157 23.31 7.90 26.20
C ALA A 157 23.46 6.42 26.57
N GLN A 158 23.73 5.52 25.60
CA GLN A 158 23.97 4.11 25.87
C GLN A 158 25.22 3.90 26.74
N SER A 159 26.31 4.60 26.44
CA SER A 159 27.56 4.52 27.20
C SER A 159 27.37 4.94 28.66
N LEU A 160 26.59 6.00 28.91
CA LEU A 160 26.26 6.48 30.26
C LEU A 160 25.36 5.50 31.04
N MET A 161 24.58 4.68 30.34
CA MET A 161 23.66 3.71 30.93
C MET A 161 24.29 2.35 31.23
N GLU A 162 25.49 2.06 30.71
CA GLU A 162 26.12 0.74 30.86
C GLU A 162 26.28 0.29 32.31
N ASP A 163 26.74 1.18 33.18
CA ASP A 163 26.96 0.86 34.59
C ASP A 163 25.65 0.57 35.31
N VAL A 164 24.59 1.31 34.98
CA VAL A 164 23.25 1.10 35.53
C VAL A 164 22.68 -0.23 35.03
N ALA A 165 22.85 -0.53 33.73
CA ALA A 165 22.40 -1.77 33.12
C ALA A 165 23.10 -2.99 33.76
N LYS A 166 24.43 -2.96 33.92
CA LYS A 166 25.22 -4.03 34.56
C LYS A 166 24.80 -4.25 36.01
N ARG A 167 24.54 -3.19 36.77
CA ARG A 167 24.05 -3.29 38.16
C ARG A 167 22.67 -3.95 38.22
N LYS A 168 21.72 -3.50 37.40
CA LYS A 168 20.37 -4.08 37.32
C LYS A 168 20.42 -5.53 36.85
N GLN A 169 21.24 -5.85 35.86
CA GLN A 169 21.41 -7.22 35.37
C GLN A 169 21.84 -8.18 36.49
N ARG A 170 22.85 -7.81 37.29
CA ARG A 170 23.32 -8.62 38.42
C ARG A 170 22.24 -8.78 39.51
N GLN A 171 21.49 -7.72 39.78
CA GLN A 171 20.40 -7.76 40.75
C GLN A 171 19.28 -8.71 40.30
N GLU A 172 18.86 -8.64 39.04
CA GLU A 172 17.85 -9.52 38.47
C GLU A 172 18.35 -10.96 38.36
N GLU A 173 19.64 -11.17 38.06
CA GLU A 173 20.23 -12.50 38.00
C GLU A 173 20.25 -13.20 39.37
N ASN A 174 20.60 -12.47 40.45
CA ASN A 174 20.55 -13.00 41.81
C ASN A 174 19.12 -13.35 42.25
N ASN A 175 18.13 -12.60 41.75
CA ASN A 175 16.72 -12.78 42.09
C ASN A 175 16.00 -13.77 41.15
N ASN A 176 16.72 -14.42 40.22
CA ASN A 176 16.14 -15.26 39.16
C ASN A 176 15.03 -14.54 38.35
N GLY A 177 15.20 -13.23 38.21
CA GLY A 177 14.29 -12.30 37.58
C GLY A 177 14.46 -12.19 36.07
N LEU A 178 14.19 -11.01 35.53
CA LEU A 178 14.22 -10.75 34.08
C LEU A 178 15.58 -10.18 33.67
N VAL A 179 16.33 -10.95 32.87
CA VAL A 179 17.63 -10.54 32.33
C VAL A 179 17.55 -10.50 30.81
N ILE A 180 17.87 -9.35 30.21
CA ILE A 180 17.88 -9.17 28.77
C ILE A 180 19.20 -9.76 28.23
N VAL A 181 19.09 -10.69 27.29
CA VAL A 181 20.24 -11.33 26.65
C VAL A 181 20.67 -10.52 25.43
N LYS A 182 19.69 -10.14 24.61
CA LYS A 182 19.92 -9.41 23.36
C LYS A 182 18.69 -8.60 22.99
N ALA A 183 18.86 -7.35 22.59
CA ALA A 183 17.79 -6.55 22.04
C ALA A 183 18.26 -5.80 20.80
N ILE A 184 17.56 -6.01 19.67
CA ILE A 184 17.86 -5.38 18.39
C ILE A 184 16.68 -4.54 17.94
N TYR A 185 16.95 -3.29 17.54
CA TYR A 185 15.98 -2.39 16.95
C TYR A 185 16.36 -2.01 15.52
N GLY A 186 15.42 -2.11 14.58
CA GLY A 186 15.64 -1.73 13.18
C GLY A 186 14.82 -2.55 12.19
N ASN A 187 15.33 -2.69 10.97
CA ASN A 187 14.70 -3.53 9.95
C ASN A 187 15.24 -4.96 10.04
N MET A 188 14.38 -5.93 10.39
CA MET A 188 14.78 -7.33 10.58
C MET A 188 15.31 -7.99 9.31
N ASN A 189 14.97 -7.46 8.12
CA ASN A 189 15.46 -7.99 6.85
C ASN A 189 16.84 -7.45 6.45
N LYS A 190 17.33 -6.39 7.10
CA LYS A 190 18.57 -5.68 6.74
C LYS A 190 19.43 -5.48 7.97
N GLU A 191 20.45 -6.31 8.14
CA GLU A 191 21.38 -6.24 9.27
C GLU A 191 22.13 -4.90 9.35
N SER A 192 22.41 -4.26 8.20
CA SER A 192 23.09 -2.94 8.16
C SER A 192 22.27 -1.81 8.78
N GLU A 193 20.95 -1.98 8.92
CA GLU A 193 20.02 -0.99 9.45
C GLU A 193 19.43 -1.44 10.81
N GLN A 194 20.28 -2.08 11.64
CA GLN A 194 19.94 -2.56 12.97
C GLN A 194 20.86 -1.95 14.04
N ILE A 195 20.32 -1.78 15.24
CA ILE A 195 21.01 -1.21 16.40
C ILE A 195 20.87 -2.17 17.56
N ASP A 196 21.98 -2.39 18.27
CA ASP A 196 21.95 -3.05 19.57
C ASP A 196 21.45 -2.07 20.64
N VAL A 197 20.33 -2.42 21.26
CA VAL A 197 19.68 -1.65 22.32
C VAL A 197 19.57 -2.45 23.61
N THR A 198 20.39 -3.50 23.75
CA THR A 198 20.40 -4.41 24.92
C THR A 198 20.61 -3.64 26.22
N VAL A 199 21.57 -2.70 26.24
CA VAL A 199 21.88 -1.88 27.41
C VAL A 199 20.67 -1.07 27.85
N VAL A 200 20.02 -0.38 26.91
CA VAL A 200 18.85 0.47 27.18
C VAL A 200 17.67 -0.36 27.66
N ILE A 201 17.38 -1.48 27.01
CA ILE A 201 16.26 -2.33 27.39
C ILE A 201 16.48 -2.94 28.78
N GLN A 202 17.72 -3.28 29.15
CA GLN A 202 18.06 -3.72 30.50
C GLN A 202 17.85 -2.63 31.55
N THR A 203 18.10 -1.34 31.23
CA THR A 203 17.84 -0.26 32.19
C THR A 203 16.35 0.00 32.43
N LEU A 204 15.50 -0.32 31.45
CA LEU A 204 14.04 -0.21 31.56
C LEU A 204 13.41 -1.32 32.40
N VAL A 205 14.14 -2.38 32.75
CA VAL A 205 13.64 -3.44 33.63
C VAL A 205 13.46 -2.88 35.06
N HIS A 206 12.29 -3.15 35.63
CA HIS A 206 11.95 -2.81 37.01
C HIS A 206 11.17 -3.98 37.64
N GLU A 207 11.61 -4.45 38.80
CA GLU A 207 10.96 -5.56 39.54
C GLU A 207 10.71 -6.80 38.66
N SER A 208 11.74 -7.26 37.93
CA SER A 208 11.66 -8.40 37.01
C SER A 208 10.59 -8.28 35.92
N ARG A 209 10.20 -7.05 35.55
CA ARG A 209 9.25 -6.76 34.46
C ARG A 209 9.78 -5.67 33.54
N LEU A 210 9.44 -5.77 32.26
CA LEU A 210 9.69 -4.76 31.24
C LEU A 210 8.36 -4.34 30.63
N THR A 211 8.07 -3.04 30.68
CA THR A 211 6.83 -2.45 30.14
C THR A 211 7.18 -1.30 29.19
N ILE A 212 6.87 -1.47 27.91
CA ILE A 212 6.96 -0.42 26.90
C ILE A 212 5.53 -0.10 26.45
N PRO A 213 5.04 1.13 26.70
CA PRO A 213 3.68 1.51 26.32
C PRO A 213 3.53 1.60 24.80
N SER A 214 2.29 1.45 24.33
CA SER A 214 1.93 1.69 22.93
C SER A 214 1.69 3.19 22.67
N GLY A 215 1.70 3.59 21.40
CA GLY A 215 1.27 4.92 20.96
C GLY A 215 2.39 5.87 20.54
N HIS A 216 3.64 5.57 20.89
CA HIS A 216 4.81 6.31 20.41
C HIS A 216 5.82 5.36 19.75
N SER A 217 6.60 5.91 18.82
CA SER A 217 7.72 5.18 18.23
C SER A 217 8.76 4.87 19.30
N LYS A 218 9.36 3.68 19.24
CA LYS A 218 10.45 3.29 20.15
C LYS A 218 11.70 4.15 19.95
N THR A 219 11.80 4.91 18.86
CA THR A 219 12.85 5.93 18.67
C THR A 219 12.81 7.07 19.70
N HIS A 220 11.70 7.24 20.43
CA HIS A 220 11.60 8.24 21.50
C HIS A 220 12.20 7.77 22.83
N ILE A 221 12.54 6.49 22.95
CA ILE A 221 13.24 5.96 24.13
C ILE A 221 14.67 6.50 24.11
N LEU A 222 15.15 6.99 25.25
CA LEU A 222 16.51 7.50 25.38
C LEU A 222 17.53 6.39 25.06
N GLY A 223 18.50 6.67 24.19
CA GLY A 223 19.46 5.66 23.72
C GLY A 223 18.99 4.86 22.50
N PHE A 224 17.78 5.11 22.01
CA PHE A 224 17.33 4.65 20.68
C PHE A 224 17.57 5.76 19.65
N TYR A 225 17.85 5.35 18.42
CA TYR A 225 17.76 6.20 17.24
C TYR A 225 17.08 5.44 16.10
N ASP A 226 16.73 6.12 15.02
CA ASP A 226 16.13 5.51 13.84
C ASP A 226 17.21 5.07 12.85
N PRO A 227 17.49 3.75 12.67
CA PRO A 227 18.49 3.29 11.71
C PRO A 227 17.98 3.22 10.27
N CYS A 228 16.66 3.21 10.07
CA CYS A 228 16.02 3.06 8.75
C CYS A 228 14.81 3.98 8.62
N LEU A 229 15.10 5.27 8.40
CA LEU A 229 14.08 6.30 8.20
C LEU A 229 13.17 5.95 7.02
N GLY A 230 11.85 5.96 7.29
CA GLY A 230 10.81 5.69 6.30
C GLY A 230 10.54 4.21 6.00
N GLU A 231 11.27 3.28 6.64
CA GLU A 231 11.02 1.85 6.55
C GLU A 231 10.31 1.30 7.80
N LYS A 232 9.81 0.06 7.68
CA LYS A 232 9.19 -0.64 8.80
C LYS A 232 10.28 -1.09 9.78
N LYS A 233 10.08 -0.75 11.04
CA LYS A 233 11.00 -1.03 12.15
C LYS A 233 10.34 -1.94 13.16
N GLN A 234 11.14 -2.82 13.73
CA GLN A 234 10.73 -3.76 14.76
C GLN A 234 11.78 -3.78 15.87
N LEU A 235 11.35 -4.15 17.06
CA LEU A 235 12.21 -4.44 18.20
C LEU A 235 12.13 -5.94 18.47
N MET A 236 13.26 -6.62 18.36
CA MET A 236 13.42 -7.99 18.79
C MET A 236 14.09 -7.99 20.16
N VAL A 237 13.50 -8.68 21.13
CA VAL A 237 14.07 -8.83 22.47
C VAL A 237 14.15 -10.31 22.82
N GLU A 238 15.34 -10.73 23.18
CA GLU A 238 15.66 -12.03 23.74
C GLU A 238 16.03 -11.85 25.20
N TYR A 239 15.37 -12.58 26.08
CA TYR A 239 15.52 -12.44 27.51
C TYR A 239 15.44 -13.78 28.23
N ARG A 240 16.04 -13.84 29.41
CA ARG A 240 15.97 -14.96 30.34
C ARG A 240 15.09 -14.58 31.52
N TYR A 241 14.12 -15.41 31.84
CA TYR A 241 13.29 -15.28 33.03
C TYR A 241 13.23 -16.63 33.73
N ARG A 242 13.59 -16.69 35.03
CA ARG A 242 13.66 -17.94 35.81
C ARG A 242 14.43 -19.06 35.09
N HIS A 243 15.60 -18.73 34.57
CA HIS A 243 16.49 -19.62 33.79
C HIS A 243 15.93 -20.15 32.46
N ARG A 244 14.77 -19.66 31.99
CA ARG A 244 14.22 -20.02 30.68
C ARG A 244 14.38 -18.88 29.69
N LEU A 245 14.76 -19.23 28.46
CA LEU A 245 14.96 -18.29 27.37
C LEU A 245 13.63 -17.98 26.70
N HIS A 246 13.44 -16.71 26.37
CA HIS A 246 12.25 -16.20 25.72
C HIS A 246 12.66 -15.22 24.63
N GLN A 247 11.90 -15.17 23.54
CA GLN A 247 12.12 -14.27 22.43
C GLN A 247 10.80 -13.67 21.96
N VAL A 248 10.82 -12.37 21.65
CA VAL A 248 9.66 -11.65 21.14
C VAL A 248 10.08 -10.61 20.12
N THR A 249 9.31 -10.48 19.04
CA THR A 249 9.47 -9.42 18.04
C THR A 249 8.20 -8.59 17.99
N VAL A 250 8.34 -7.28 18.14
CA VAL A 250 7.23 -6.33 18.23
C VAL A 250 7.45 -5.15 17.27
N ASP A 251 6.39 -4.70 16.62
CA ASP A 251 6.42 -3.51 15.75
C ASP A 251 6.74 -2.23 16.54
N ASP A 252 7.22 -1.20 15.84
CA ASP A 252 7.71 0.04 16.42
C ASP A 252 6.75 0.72 17.42
N GLN A 253 5.45 0.80 17.11
CA GLN A 253 4.45 1.46 17.97
C GLN A 253 3.65 0.49 18.85
N SER A 254 3.95 -0.81 18.76
CA SER A 254 3.24 -1.84 19.52
C SER A 254 3.79 -1.95 20.94
N PRO A 255 2.92 -2.25 21.93
CA PRO A 255 3.35 -2.38 23.32
C PRO A 255 4.22 -3.62 23.49
N LEU A 256 5.13 -3.58 24.46
CA LEU A 256 5.92 -4.73 24.87
C LEU A 256 5.77 -4.95 26.37
N LEU A 257 5.41 -6.18 26.74
CA LEU A 257 5.30 -6.61 28.13
C LEU A 257 6.11 -7.89 28.28
N CYS A 258 7.10 -7.88 29.17
CA CYS A 258 7.86 -9.07 29.54
C CYS A 258 7.87 -9.23 31.07
N PRO A 259 7.84 -10.46 31.60
CA PRO A 259 7.79 -11.74 30.89
C PRO A 259 6.35 -12.15 30.48
N MET A 260 6.24 -12.87 29.36
CA MET A 260 5.00 -13.58 28.96
C MET A 260 5.33 -15.04 28.58
N GLU A 261 4.41 -15.96 28.89
CA GLU A 261 4.57 -17.39 28.55
C GLU A 261 4.61 -17.63 27.04
N ALA A 262 3.89 -16.81 26.26
CA ALA A 262 3.86 -16.89 24.80
C ALA A 262 5.23 -16.61 24.13
N HIS A 263 6.17 -16.02 24.87
CA HIS A 263 7.50 -15.71 24.35
C HIS A 263 8.50 -16.86 24.61
N LEU A 264 8.12 -17.93 25.30
CA LEU A 264 9.01 -19.03 25.63
C LEU A 264 9.50 -19.72 24.34
N VAL A 265 10.81 -19.95 24.26
CA VAL A 265 11.47 -20.70 23.16
C VAL A 265 11.66 -22.16 23.55
#